data_AF-A0A1H6F928-F1
#
_entry.id   AF-A0A1H6F928-F1
#
_cell.length_a   1.000
_cell.length_b   1.000
_cell.length_c   1.000
_cell.angle_alpha   90.00
_cell.angle_beta   90.00
_cell.angle_gamma   90.00
#
_symmetry.space_group_name_H-M   'P 1'
#
loop_
_entity.id
_entity.type
_entity.pdbx_description
1 polymer ?
#
loop_
_entity_poly.entity_id
_entity_poly.type
_entity_poly.pdbx_seq_one_letter_code
_entity_poly.pdbx_strand_id
1 'polypeptide(L)'
;MVLLGTNFGEGIVYALRFKIEAAFYVLKHVVGAFCYRFWSKLLVSPTDKTSISLSWTKDNPMAVNLLKKLEVIERFVNLAIIAQGILSYFALVKTRLVWKIHHHSSWLRTYSSNLPSEETVQRACQANILWGASSMLLVWIKTNIS
;
A
#
# COMPACT_ATOMS: atom_id res chain seq x y z
N MET A 1 22.12 -2.02 43.61
CA MET A 1 21.95 -3.22 42.76
C MET A 1 21.30 -2.78 41.45
N VAL A 2 21.99 -1.95 40.65
CA VAL A 2 23.02 -2.25 39.64
C VAL A 2 22.38 -2.52 38.25
N LEU A 3 22.50 -1.50 37.39
CA LEU A 3 22.33 -1.43 35.91
C LEU A 3 20.92 -1.28 35.31
N LEU A 4 20.38 -0.06 35.32
CA LEU A 4 19.25 0.36 34.46
C LEU A 4 19.63 1.65 33.70
N GLY A 5 20.77 1.64 33.00
CA GLY A 5 21.35 2.85 32.41
C GLY A 5 21.88 2.75 30.97
N THR A 6 21.90 1.58 30.31
CA THR A 6 22.60 1.42 29.02
C THR A 6 21.79 0.81 27.87
N ASN A 7 20.53 0.40 28.08
CA ASN A 7 19.75 -0.33 27.07
C ASN A 7 18.61 0.47 26.41
N PHE A 8 18.57 1.79 26.56
CA PHE A 8 17.57 2.60 25.86
C PHE A 8 17.75 2.54 24.33
N GLY A 9 19.00 2.42 23.85
CA GLY A 9 19.32 2.32 22.42
C GLY A 9 18.78 1.07 21.75
N GLU A 10 18.92 -0.09 22.39
CA GLU A 10 18.47 -1.38 21.85
C GLU A 10 16.95 -1.41 21.64
N GLY A 11 16.17 -0.92 22.62
CA GLY A 11 14.71 -0.85 22.52
C GLY A 11 14.20 -0.01 21.34
N ILE A 12 14.92 1.06 20.99
CA ILE A 12 14.57 1.95 19.87
C ILE A 12 14.79 1.23 18.53
N VAL A 13 15.86 0.42 18.40
CA VAL A 13 16.13 -0.37 17.19
C VAL A 13 15.05 -1.42 16.95
N TYR A 14 14.63 -2.13 18.01
CA TYR A 14 13.54 -3.11 17.92
C TYR A 14 12.21 -2.45 17.54
N ALA A 15 11.90 -1.28 18.14
CA ALA A 15 10.69 -0.53 17.81
C ALA A 15 10.70 -0.05 16.34
N LEU A 16 11.83 0.42 15.81
CA LEU A 16 11.94 0.85 14.42
C LEU A 16 11.71 -0.32 13.45
N ARG A 17 12.32 -1.48 13.72
CA ARG A 17 12.11 -2.69 12.92
C ARG A 17 10.62 -3.06 12.87
N PHE A 18 9.95 -3.05 14.01
CA PHE A 18 8.52 -3.34 14.09
C PHE A 18 7.68 -2.34 13.27
N LYS A 19 8.00 -1.04 13.33
CA LYS A 19 7.30 -0.03 12.52
C LYS A 19 7.45 -0.27 11.03
N ILE A 20 8.64 -0.67 10.59
CA ILE A 20 8.91 -1.02 9.18
C ILE A 20 8.06 -2.24 8.79
N GLU A 21 8.05 -3.29 9.61
CA GLU A 21 7.27 -4.50 9.36
C GLU A 21 5.77 -4.24 9.28
N ALA A 22 5.21 -3.49 10.24
CA ALA A 22 3.82 -3.08 10.23
C ALA A 22 3.47 -2.24 9.00
N ALA A 23 4.36 -1.31 8.60
CA ALA A 23 4.16 -0.52 7.38
C ALA A 23 4.17 -1.41 6.13
N PHE A 24 5.11 -2.34 6.02
CA PHE A 24 5.19 -3.29 4.91
C PHE A 24 3.98 -4.23 4.83
N TYR A 25 3.45 -4.65 5.98
CA TYR A 25 2.24 -5.46 6.04
C TYR A 25 1.07 -4.72 5.37
N VAL A 26 0.86 -3.45 5.74
CA VAL A 26 -0.20 -2.62 5.14
C VAL A 26 0.04 -2.41 3.65
N LEU A 27 1.28 -2.11 3.26
CA LEU A 27 1.65 -1.87 1.86
C LEU A 27 1.35 -3.08 0.96
N LYS A 28 1.61 -4.29 1.48
CA LYS A 28 1.38 -5.56 0.76
C LYS A 28 -0.09 -5.96 0.73
N HIS A 29 -0.76 -5.96 1.88
CA HIS A 29 -2.10 -6.57 2.03
C HIS A 29 -3.25 -5.60 1.75
N VAL A 30 -3.05 -4.32 2.02
CA VAL A 30 -4.10 -3.30 1.94
C VAL A 30 -3.99 -2.53 0.62
N VAL A 31 -2.82 -1.98 0.35
CA VAL A 31 -2.59 -1.17 -0.85
C VAL A 31 -2.28 -2.03 -2.08
N GLY A 32 -1.60 -3.16 -1.89
CA GLY A 32 -1.23 -4.06 -2.99
C GLY A 32 -0.05 -3.56 -3.82
N ALA A 33 0.92 -2.88 -3.19
CA ALA A 33 2.08 -2.26 -3.88
C ALA A 33 2.99 -3.25 -4.65
N PHE A 34 2.82 -4.56 -4.41
CA PHE A 34 3.60 -5.61 -5.07
C PHE A 34 2.73 -6.55 -5.92
N CYS A 35 1.45 -6.22 -6.11
CA CYS A 35 0.54 -7.05 -6.90
C CYS A 35 0.83 -6.97 -8.41
N TYR A 36 1.46 -5.88 -8.88
CA TYR A 36 1.81 -5.74 -10.29
C TYR A 36 3.19 -6.34 -10.60
N ARG A 37 3.23 -7.24 -11.58
CA ARG A 37 4.47 -7.91 -12.02
C ARG A 37 4.93 -7.32 -13.35
N PHE A 38 5.98 -6.49 -13.31
CA PHE A 38 6.61 -5.89 -14.50
C PHE A 38 7.48 -6.92 -15.24
N TRP A 39 6.83 -7.93 -15.85
CA TRP A 39 7.49 -9.00 -16.57
C TRP A 39 8.52 -8.46 -17.58
N SER A 40 9.71 -9.04 -17.59
CA SER A 40 10.71 -8.81 -18.63
C SER A 40 11.34 -10.14 -19.02
N LYS A 41 11.49 -10.38 -20.33
CA LYS A 41 12.23 -11.54 -20.87
C LYS A 41 13.71 -11.57 -20.46
N LEU A 42 14.21 -10.43 -19.95
CA LEU A 42 15.61 -10.18 -19.60
C LEU A 42 15.92 -10.51 -18.15
N LEU A 43 14.89 -10.57 -17.29
CA LEU A 43 14.99 -11.12 -15.94
C LEU A 43 14.94 -12.63 -16.08
N VAL A 44 16.09 -13.23 -16.42
CA VAL A 44 16.27 -14.68 -16.34
C VAL A 44 15.88 -15.14 -14.92
N SER A 45 15.25 -16.31 -14.84
CA SER A 45 14.80 -16.89 -13.57
C SER A 45 15.98 -16.94 -12.58
N PRO A 46 15.81 -16.55 -11.29
CA PRO A 46 16.89 -16.57 -10.29
C PRO A 46 17.57 -17.93 -10.09
N THR A 47 16.99 -18.99 -10.64
CA THR A 47 17.48 -20.37 -10.58
C THR A 47 18.71 -20.61 -11.46
N ASP A 48 18.89 -19.86 -12.55
CA ASP A 48 20.06 -19.98 -13.43
C ASP A 48 21.21 -19.08 -12.95
N LYS A 49 21.92 -19.56 -11.91
CA LYS A 49 23.08 -18.88 -11.33
C LYS A 49 24.31 -18.83 -12.27
N THR A 50 24.28 -19.56 -13.39
CA THR A 50 25.46 -19.83 -14.23
C THR A 50 25.56 -18.98 -15.49
N SER A 51 24.55 -18.20 -15.87
CA SER A 51 24.51 -17.54 -17.19
C SER A 51 24.46 -16.01 -17.18
N ILE A 52 24.40 -15.36 -16.02
CA ILE A 52 24.29 -13.89 -15.96
C ILE A 52 25.66 -13.26 -15.72
N SER A 53 26.59 -13.48 -16.66
CA SER A 53 27.66 -12.51 -16.92
C SER A 53 27.12 -11.47 -17.89
N LEU A 54 26.06 -10.74 -17.49
CA LEU A 54 25.63 -9.58 -18.25
C LEU A 54 26.76 -8.56 -18.13
N SER A 55 27.57 -8.41 -19.17
CA SER A 55 28.47 -7.27 -19.26
C SER A 55 27.60 -6.02 -19.27
N TRP A 56 27.54 -5.34 -18.12
CA TRP A 56 26.83 -4.09 -17.92
C TRP A 56 27.59 -2.96 -18.59
N THR A 57 27.76 -3.04 -19.90
CA THR A 57 28.23 -1.91 -20.69
C THR A 57 27.05 -0.95 -20.81
N LYS A 58 27.28 0.35 -20.55
CA LYS A 58 26.25 1.40 -20.62
C LYS A 58 25.49 1.44 -21.96
N ASP A 59 26.08 0.86 -23.01
CA ASP A 59 25.54 0.84 -24.36
C ASP A 59 24.64 -0.37 -24.65
N ASN A 60 24.45 -1.28 -23.69
CA ASN A 60 23.60 -2.45 -23.90
C ASN A 60 22.11 -2.03 -23.86
N PRO A 61 21.34 -2.14 -24.96
CA PRO A 61 19.93 -1.77 -24.99
C PRO A 61 19.09 -2.57 -23.97
N MET A 62 19.55 -3.74 -23.56
CA MET A 62 18.91 -4.56 -22.53
C MET A 62 19.04 -3.94 -21.13
N ALA A 63 20.20 -3.36 -20.80
CA ALA A 63 20.42 -2.69 -19.52
C ALA A 63 19.56 -1.43 -19.39
N VAL A 64 19.44 -0.66 -20.47
CA VAL A 64 18.55 0.52 -20.52
C VAL A 64 17.08 0.15 -20.27
N ASN A 65 16.60 -0.95 -20.87
CA ASN A 65 15.23 -1.42 -20.67
C ASN A 65 14.98 -1.95 -19.25
N LEU A 66 15.99 -2.56 -18.62
CA LEU A 66 15.91 -3.00 -17.23
C LEU A 66 15.84 -1.80 -16.26
N LEU A 67 16.69 -0.78 -16.47
CA LEU A 67 16.67 0.45 -15.67
C LEU A 67 15.33 1.17 -15.76
N LYS A 68 14.75 1.28 -16.96
CA LYS A 68 13.39 1.84 -17.13
C LYS A 68 12.33 1.07 -16.35
N LYS A 69 12.46 -0.26 -16.25
CA LYS A 69 11.52 -1.07 -15.46
C LYS A 69 11.70 -0.88 -13.97
N LEU A 70 12.93 -0.81 -13.49
CA LEU A 70 13.24 -0.48 -12.10
C LEU A 70 12.67 0.88 -11.73
N GLU A 71 12.85 1.89 -12.57
CA GLU A 71 12.30 3.23 -12.37
C GLU A 71 10.76 3.20 -12.24
N VAL A 72 10.06 2.43 -13.08
CA VAL A 72 8.60 2.28 -12.99
C VAL A 72 8.19 1.56 -11.69
N ILE A 73 8.93 0.53 -11.27
CA ILE A 73 8.70 -0.18 -10.00
C ILE A 73 8.87 0.79 -8.82
N GLU A 74 9.95 1.56 -8.79
CA GLU A 74 10.23 2.54 -7.75
C GLU A 74 9.12 3.59 -7.66
N ARG A 75 8.69 4.14 -8.80
CA ARG A 75 7.59 5.11 -8.87
C ARG A 75 6.27 4.50 -8.38
N PHE A 76 5.98 3.24 -8.73
CA PHE A 76 4.78 2.54 -8.29
C PHE A 76 4.77 2.33 -6.77
N VAL A 77 5.89 1.88 -6.20
CA VAL A 77 6.04 1.68 -4.75
C VAL A 77 5.94 3.02 -4.00
N ASN A 78 6.57 4.08 -4.52
CA ASN A 78 6.47 5.42 -3.93
C ASN A 78 5.02 5.93 -3.89
N LEU A 79 4.26 5.72 -4.96
CA LEU A 79 2.85 6.08 -5.00
C LEU A 79 2.04 5.29 -3.95
N ALA A 80 2.33 3.99 -3.80
CA ALA A 80 1.67 3.16 -2.81
C ALA A 80 1.98 3.59 -1.37
N ILE A 81 3.22 4.01 -1.08
CA ILE A 81 3.61 4.56 0.23
C ILE A 81 2.85 5.87 0.52
N ILE A 82 2.71 6.75 -0.48
CA ILE A 82 1.92 7.98 -0.34
C ILE A 82 0.45 7.64 -0.04
N ALA A 83 -0.13 6.68 -0.77
CA ALA A 83 -1.50 6.23 -0.55
C ALA A 83 -1.68 5.65 0.87
N GLN A 84 -0.73 4.85 1.36
CA GLN A 84 -0.73 4.36 2.73
C GLN A 84 -0.69 5.50 3.74
N GLY A 85 0.16 6.51 3.53
CA GLY A 85 0.21 7.69 4.41
C GLY A 85 -1.11 8.45 4.47
N ILE A 86 -1.83 8.56 3.34
CA ILE A 86 -3.16 9.19 3.28
C ILE A 86 -4.19 8.38 4.08
N LEU A 87 -4.14 7.05 3.98
CA LEU A 87 -5.03 6.18 4.77
C LEU A 87 -4.79 6.34 6.27
N SER A 88 -3.53 6.32 6.72
CA SER A 88 -3.18 6.54 8.12
C SER A 88 -3.56 7.95 8.59
N TYR A 89 -3.42 8.97 7.73
CA TYR A 89 -3.90 10.33 8.02
C TYR A 89 -5.42 10.38 8.25
N PHE A 90 -6.21 9.72 7.39
CA PHE A 90 -7.66 9.66 7.58
C PHE A 90 -8.07 8.89 8.83
N ALA A 91 -7.34 7.83 9.19
CA ALA A 91 -7.57 7.09 10.43
C ALA A 91 -7.50 8.01 11.66
N LEU A 92 -6.55 8.94 11.67
CA LEU A 92 -6.30 9.89 12.76
C LEU A 92 -7.25 11.09 12.74
N VAL A 93 -7.45 11.72 11.58
CA VAL A 93 -8.19 13.00 11.51
C VAL A 93 -9.70 12.81 11.44
N LYS A 94 -10.17 11.76 10.73
CA LYS A 94 -11.60 11.58 10.38
C LYS A 94 -12.18 10.29 10.93
N THR A 95 -11.68 9.81 12.07
CA THR A 95 -12.09 8.56 12.74
C THR A 95 -13.61 8.40 12.84
N ARG A 96 -14.33 9.43 13.30
CA ARG A 96 -15.79 9.37 13.47
C ARG A 96 -16.54 9.19 12.15
N LEU A 97 -16.07 9.81 11.06
CA LEU A 97 -16.69 9.68 9.75
C LEU A 97 -16.44 8.29 9.17
N VAL A 98 -15.21 7.79 9.30
CA VAL A 98 -14.86 6.44 8.88
C VAL A 98 -15.75 5.40 9.57
N TRP A 99 -15.96 5.52 10.89
CA TRP A 99 -16.83 4.59 11.61
C TRP A 99 -18.30 4.66 11.20
N LYS A 100 -18.83 5.87 10.96
CA LYS A 100 -20.20 6.01 10.43
C LYS A 100 -20.36 5.30 9.09
N ILE A 101 -19.47 5.58 8.13
CA ILE A 101 -19.53 4.98 6.80
C ILE A 101 -19.34 3.46 6.89
N HIS A 102 -18.37 3.01 7.68
CA HIS A 102 -18.11 1.58 7.87
C HIS A 102 -19.31 0.86 8.50
N HIS A 103 -20.00 1.46 9.46
CA HIS A 103 -21.21 0.86 10.05
C HIS A 103 -22.33 0.67 9.03
N HIS A 104 -22.47 1.58 8.06
CA HIS A 104 -23.47 1.46 7.00
C HIS A 104 -23.05 0.49 5.89
N SER A 105 -21.75 0.38 5.60
CA SER A 105 -21.25 -0.41 4.47
C SER A 105 -20.81 -1.82 4.85
N SER A 106 -20.41 -2.04 6.09
CA SER A 106 -19.78 -3.28 6.55
C SER A 106 -20.74 -4.05 7.44
N TRP A 107 -20.78 -5.37 7.27
CA TRP A 107 -21.58 -6.28 8.10
C TRP A 107 -21.00 -6.52 9.50
N LEU A 108 -19.84 -5.92 9.81
CA LEU A 108 -19.17 -6.07 11.10
C LEU A 108 -19.85 -5.19 12.17
N ARG A 109 -20.38 -5.85 13.21
CA ARG A 109 -21.17 -5.21 14.28
C ARG A 109 -20.34 -4.69 15.46
N THR A 110 -19.12 -5.19 15.64
CA THR A 110 -18.26 -4.86 16.79
C THR A 110 -17.00 -4.11 16.37
N TYR A 111 -16.66 -3.08 17.14
CA TYR A 111 -15.44 -2.30 16.97
C TYR A 111 -14.30 -2.96 17.76
N SER A 112 -13.22 -3.36 17.08
CA SER A 112 -12.04 -3.94 17.76
C SER A 112 -11.21 -2.88 18.50
N SER A 113 -11.29 -1.62 18.08
CA SER A 113 -10.46 -0.52 18.60
C SER A 113 -11.11 0.83 18.31
N ASN A 114 -10.77 1.85 19.10
CA ASN A 114 -11.25 3.23 18.88
C ASN A 114 -10.65 3.85 17.61
N LEU A 115 -9.37 3.56 17.34
CA LEU A 115 -8.71 3.93 16.10
C LEU A 115 -8.98 2.86 15.03
N PRO A 116 -9.51 3.24 13.85
CA PRO A 116 -9.72 2.31 12.76
C PRO A 116 -8.37 1.92 12.16
N SER A 117 -8.27 0.67 11.70
CA SER A 117 -7.12 0.24 10.90
C SER A 117 -7.15 0.87 9.51
N GLU A 118 -6.00 0.96 8.85
CA GLU A 118 -5.87 1.45 7.48
C GLU A 118 -6.79 0.69 6.51
N GLU A 119 -7.00 -0.60 6.76
CA GLU A 119 -7.94 -1.43 6.00
C GLU A 119 -9.40 -0.97 6.13
N THR A 120 -9.83 -0.68 7.36
CA THR A 120 -11.18 -0.18 7.63
C THR A 120 -11.40 1.15 6.92
N VAL A 121 -10.38 2.03 6.94
CA VAL A 121 -10.41 3.32 6.22
C VAL A 121 -10.51 3.09 4.71
N GLN A 122 -9.71 2.20 4.15
CA GLN A 122 -9.75 1.88 2.72
C GLN A 122 -11.14 1.37 2.31
N ARG A 123 -11.71 0.42 3.06
CA ARG A 123 -13.06 -0.12 2.78
C ARG A 123 -14.14 0.96 2.87
N ALA A 124 -14.08 1.81 3.90
CA ALA A 124 -15.02 2.93 4.03
C ALA A 124 -14.91 3.90 2.85
N CYS A 125 -13.69 4.19 2.38
CA CYS A 125 -13.47 5.05 1.22
C CYS A 125 -14.01 4.42 -0.07
N GLN A 126 -13.73 3.14 -0.31
CA GLN A 126 -14.25 2.39 -1.45
C GLN A 126 -15.78 2.37 -1.47
N ALA A 127 -16.42 2.11 -0.33
CA ALA A 127 -17.87 2.11 -0.20
C ALA A 127 -18.48 3.48 -0.53
N ASN A 128 -17.86 4.55 -0.02
CA ASN A 128 -18.31 5.91 -0.29
C ASN A 128 -18.24 6.23 -1.80
N ILE A 129 -17.14 5.87 -2.46
CA ILE A 129 -16.97 6.05 -3.92
C ILE A 129 -18.03 5.27 -4.69
N LEU A 130 -18.28 4.00 -4.33
CA LEU A 130 -19.26 3.15 -5.01
C LEU A 130 -20.69 3.70 -4.88
N TRP A 131 -21.09 4.15 -3.68
CA TRP A 131 -22.40 4.76 -3.49
C TRP A 131 -22.54 6.10 -4.22
N GLY A 132 -21.50 6.93 -4.19
CA GLY A 132 -21.44 8.17 -4.95
C GLY A 132 -21.60 7.92 -6.45
N ALA A 133 -20.84 6.99 -7.01
CA ALA A 133 -20.91 6.60 -8.42
C ALA A 133 -22.29 6.03 -8.79
N SER A 134 -22.90 5.22 -7.93
CA SER A 134 -24.26 4.69 -8.13
C SER A 134 -25.29 5.82 -8.21
N SER A 135 -25.24 6.78 -7.28
CA SER A 135 -26.16 7.92 -7.30
C SER A 135 -26.02 8.77 -8.57
N MET A 136 -24.79 9.01 -9.03
CA MET A 136 -24.51 9.74 -10.28
C MET A 136 -25.00 8.97 -11.51
N LEU A 137 -24.79 7.65 -11.56
CA LEU A 137 -25.28 6.81 -12.65
C LEU A 137 -26.81 6.83 -12.73
N LEU A 138 -27.51 6.76 -11.59
CA LEU A 138 -28.97 6.83 -11.57
C LEU A 138 -29.48 8.17 -12.07
N VAL A 139 -28.82 9.27 -11.71
CA VAL A 139 -29.14 10.60 -12.24
C VAL A 139 -28.95 10.63 -13.76
N TRP A 140 -27.80 10.15 -14.25
CA TRP A 140 -27.51 10.12 -15.68
C TRP A 140 -28.51 9.25 -16.46
N ILE A 141 -28.87 8.09 -15.95
CA ILE A 141 -29.89 7.21 -16.56
C ILE A 141 -31.21 7.96 -16.67
N LYS A 142 -31.65 8.58 -15.57
CA LYS A 142 -32.91 9.32 -15.53
C LYS A 142 -32.92 10.49 -16.52
N THR A 143 -31.79 11.15 -16.77
CA THR A 143 -31.73 12.28 -17.70
C THR A 143 -31.61 11.88 -19.18
N ASN A 144 -31.15 10.68 -19.51
CA ASN A 144 -30.92 10.26 -20.90
C ASN A 144 -31.98 9.31 -21.45
N ILE A 145 -32.75 8.64 -20.58
CA ILE A 145 -33.71 7.59 -20.97
C ILE A 145 -35.18 8.04 -20.78
N SER A 146 -35.45 9.14 -20.06
CA SER A 146 -36.77 9.79 -20.02
C SER A 146 -36.90 10.85 -21.10
#